data_AF-A0A1V5UD79-F1
#
_entry.id   AF-A0A1V5UD79-F1
#
_cell.length_a   1.000
_cell.length_b   1.000
_cell.length_c   1.000
_cell.angle_alpha   90.00
_cell.angle_beta   90.00
_cell.angle_gamma   90.00
#
_symmetry.space_group_name_H-M   'P 1'
#
loop_
_entity.id
_entity.type
_entity.pdbx_description
1 polymer ?
#
loop_
_entity_poly.entity_id
_entity_poly.type
_entity_poly.pdbx_seq_one_letter_code
_entity_poly.pdbx_strand_id
1 'polypeptide(L)'
;MIDVVKGPFDKSKRGYDMDLLMKIIRRTAALAVILVVLFFIIPSKPVSMQDYEYAGVTARKQCISFMKEIEGSAELYRLENSVTSEIKMESPRLLNEMKYLKLVTRCSMNKDKDYTLTVPAGSSTIEVECPTHGKLSEVDTTGLEKGIRKRSFFEKLFLDKVSSR
;
A
#
# COMPACT_ATOMS: atom_id res chain seq x y z
N MET A 1 -18.60 -53.21 -63.62
CA MET A 1 -19.12 -52.26 -62.61
C MET A 1 -18.47 -52.63 -61.28
N ILE A 2 -17.54 -51.76 -60.84
CA ILE A 2 -17.04 -51.55 -59.47
C ILE A 2 -16.27 -52.72 -58.81
N ASP A 3 -14.95 -52.60 -58.87
CA ASP A 3 -14.00 -53.31 -58.00
C ASP A 3 -14.16 -52.83 -56.54
N VAL A 4 -14.51 -53.76 -55.65
CA VAL A 4 -14.49 -53.52 -54.20
C VAL A 4 -13.11 -53.87 -53.68
N VAL A 5 -12.24 -52.86 -53.60
CA VAL A 5 -10.94 -52.95 -52.93
C VAL A 5 -11.16 -53.18 -51.43
N LYS A 6 -11.02 -54.44 -50.98
CA LYS A 6 -10.88 -54.78 -49.56
C LYS A 6 -9.46 -54.39 -49.12
N GLY A 7 -9.32 -53.18 -48.57
CA GLY A 7 -8.13 -52.78 -47.84
C GLY A 7 -7.97 -53.59 -46.54
N PRO A 8 -6.73 -53.90 -46.11
CA PRO A 8 -6.50 -54.60 -44.85
C PRO A 8 -6.76 -53.63 -43.69
N PHE A 9 -7.92 -53.78 -43.04
CA PHE A 9 -8.19 -53.13 -41.77
C PHE A 9 -7.31 -53.79 -40.70
N ASP A 10 -6.14 -53.20 -40.48
CA ASP A 10 -5.18 -53.58 -39.46
C ASP A 10 -5.77 -53.29 -38.06
N LYS A 11 -6.28 -54.34 -37.40
CA LYS A 11 -6.79 -54.30 -36.03
C LYS A 11 -5.67 -54.33 -34.97
N SER A 12 -4.41 -54.55 -35.35
CA SER A 12 -3.29 -54.74 -34.42
C SER A 12 -2.85 -53.44 -33.74
N LYS A 13 -2.86 -52.31 -34.46
CA LYS A 13 -2.42 -51.00 -33.94
C LYS A 13 -3.29 -50.41 -32.83
N ARG A 14 -4.56 -50.81 -32.71
CA ARG A 14 -5.49 -50.28 -31.69
C ARG A 14 -5.24 -50.82 -30.28
N GLY A 15 -4.64 -52.01 -30.14
CA GLY A 15 -4.33 -52.56 -28.81
C GLY A 15 -3.12 -51.87 -28.17
N TYR A 16 -2.07 -51.64 -28.96
CA TYR A 16 -0.81 -51.06 -28.48
C TYR A 16 -0.94 -49.58 -28.08
N ASP A 17 -1.81 -48.83 -28.76
CA ASP A 17 -2.07 -47.42 -28.46
C ASP A 17 -2.86 -47.24 -27.15
N MET A 18 -3.81 -48.15 -26.87
CA MET A 18 -4.62 -48.10 -25.64
C MET A 18 -3.79 -48.43 -24.39
N ASP A 19 -2.79 -49.31 -24.50
CA ASP A 19 -1.86 -49.60 -23.41
C ASP A 19 -0.91 -48.43 -23.10
N LEU A 20 -0.49 -47.69 -24.13
CA LEU A 20 0.31 -46.46 -23.97
C LEU A 20 -0.54 -45.36 -23.32
N LEU A 21 -1.78 -45.20 -23.79
CA LEU A 21 -2.72 -44.20 -23.30
C LEU A 21 -3.12 -44.46 -21.83
N MET A 22 -3.36 -45.72 -21.45
CA MET A 22 -3.60 -46.11 -20.06
C MET A 22 -2.39 -45.85 -19.15
N LYS A 23 -1.16 -46.03 -19.65
CA LYS A 23 0.06 -45.68 -18.89
C LYS A 23 0.21 -44.17 -18.70
N ILE A 24 -0.14 -43.37 -19.70
CA ILE A 24 -0.11 -41.90 -19.61
C ILE A 24 -1.15 -41.42 -18.61
N ILE A 25 -2.39 -41.91 -18.67
CA ILE A 25 -3.47 -41.53 -17.73
C ILE A 25 -3.10 -41.89 -16.28
N ARG A 26 -2.50 -43.06 -16.04
CA ARG A 26 -2.06 -43.42 -14.68
C ARG A 26 -0.94 -42.52 -14.18
N ARG A 27 -0.01 -42.11 -15.04
CA ARG A 27 1.08 -41.19 -14.69
C ARG A 27 0.58 -39.77 -14.44
N THR A 28 -0.35 -39.27 -15.24
CA THR A 28 -0.94 -37.94 -15.04
C THR A 28 -1.82 -37.90 -13.80
N ALA A 29 -2.58 -38.96 -13.52
CA ALA A 29 -3.35 -39.09 -12.29
C ALA A 29 -2.44 -39.12 -11.04
N ALA A 30 -1.34 -39.88 -11.09
CA ALA A 30 -0.37 -39.91 -9.99
C ALA A 30 0.29 -38.53 -9.75
N LEU A 31 0.66 -37.82 -10.82
CA LEU A 31 1.22 -36.46 -10.70
C LEU A 31 0.20 -35.44 -10.16
N ALA A 32 -1.07 -35.55 -10.56
CA ALA A 32 -2.12 -34.68 -10.05
C ALA A 32 -2.34 -34.90 -8.54
N VAL A 33 -2.35 -36.15 -8.08
CA VAL A 33 -2.46 -36.47 -6.65
C VAL A 33 -1.26 -35.93 -5.87
N ILE A 34 -0.04 -36.07 -6.40
CA ILE A 34 1.17 -35.52 -5.77
C ILE A 34 1.10 -33.99 -5.66
N LEU A 35 0.62 -33.29 -6.69
CA LEU A 35 0.45 -31.83 -6.65
C LEU A 35 -0.59 -31.38 -5.63
N VAL A 36 -1.72 -32.10 -5.52
CA VAL A 36 -2.73 -31.80 -4.50
C VAL A 36 -2.16 -32.01 -3.10
N VAL A 37 -1.45 -33.11 -2.87
CA VAL A 37 -0.81 -33.40 -1.58
C VAL A 37 0.27 -32.35 -1.25
N LEU A 38 1.09 -31.94 -2.21
CA LEU A 38 2.07 -30.86 -2.01
C LEU A 38 1.40 -29.51 -1.70
N PHE A 39 0.24 -29.21 -2.30
CA PHE A 39 -0.52 -28.00 -1.99
C PHE A 39 -1.04 -27.97 -0.55
N PHE A 40 -1.41 -29.12 0.02
CA PHE A 40 -1.83 -29.22 1.42
C PHE A 40 -0.66 -29.32 2.41
N ILE A 41 0.48 -29.88 2.01
CA ILE A 41 1.67 -30.01 2.86
C ILE A 41 2.47 -28.71 2.94
N ILE A 42 2.53 -27.90 1.87
CA ILE A 42 3.11 -26.56 1.96
C ILE A 42 2.14 -25.75 2.82
N PRO A 43 2.47 -25.44 4.09
CA PRO A 43 1.62 -24.54 4.83
C PRO A 43 1.73 -23.21 4.09
N SER A 44 0.67 -22.80 3.42
CA SER A 44 0.43 -21.40 3.11
C SER A 44 0.23 -20.71 4.46
N LYS A 45 1.34 -20.56 5.20
CA LYS A 45 1.39 -19.67 6.35
C LYS A 45 0.81 -18.37 5.82
N PRO A 46 -0.32 -17.87 6.36
CA PRO A 46 -0.78 -16.57 5.96
C PRO A 46 0.40 -15.66 6.23
N VAL A 47 0.95 -15.06 5.17
CA VAL A 47 2.01 -14.11 5.33
C VAL A 47 1.34 -12.97 6.08
N SER A 48 1.53 -12.90 7.40
CA SER A 48 1.18 -11.74 8.22
C SER A 48 2.16 -10.63 7.85
N MET A 49 2.07 -10.17 6.61
CA MET A 49 2.95 -9.16 6.02
C MET A 49 2.42 -7.75 6.28
N GLN A 50 1.23 -7.62 6.87
CA GLN A 50 0.52 -6.34 6.90
C GLN A 50 0.69 -5.54 8.18
N ASP A 51 1.04 -6.14 9.32
CA ASP A 51 0.87 -5.38 10.58
C ASP A 51 2.08 -4.52 10.96
N TYR A 52 3.29 -4.86 10.51
CA TYR A 52 4.51 -4.18 10.97
C TYR A 52 4.92 -2.97 10.12
N GLU A 53 4.67 -2.96 8.81
CA GLU A 53 5.00 -1.81 7.93
C GLU A 53 3.81 -0.86 7.74
N TYR A 54 2.57 -1.35 7.87
CA TYR A 54 1.36 -0.54 7.71
C TYR A 54 1.17 0.42 8.90
N ALA A 55 1.40 -0.04 10.14
CA ALA A 55 1.22 0.77 11.34
C ALA A 55 2.12 2.03 11.36
N GLY A 56 3.37 1.92 10.93
CA GLY A 56 4.28 3.07 10.85
C GLY A 56 3.90 4.05 9.72
N VAL A 57 3.48 3.53 8.56
CA VAL A 57 3.06 4.36 7.42
C VAL A 57 1.72 5.05 7.68
N THR A 58 0.76 4.38 8.32
CA THR A 58 -0.53 4.97 8.70
C THR A 58 -0.37 6.00 9.80
N ALA A 59 0.43 5.71 10.84
CA ALA A 59 0.73 6.68 11.90
C ALA A 59 1.40 7.95 11.35
N ARG A 60 2.31 7.81 10.39
CA ARG A 60 2.95 8.96 9.73
C ARG A 60 1.95 9.77 8.89
N LYS A 61 1.12 9.11 8.07
CA LYS A 61 0.08 9.80 7.27
C LYS A 61 -0.94 10.51 8.15
N GLN A 62 -1.34 9.88 9.24
CA GLN A 62 -2.22 10.46 10.24
C GLN A 62 -1.58 11.69 10.90
N CYS A 63 -0.29 11.61 11.25
CA CYS A 63 0.47 12.75 11.77
C CYS A 63 0.49 13.94 10.80
N ILE A 64 0.73 13.70 9.51
CA ILE A 64 0.71 14.75 8.47
C ILE A 64 -0.68 15.40 8.41
N SER A 65 -1.75 14.59 8.44
CA SER A 65 -3.12 15.11 8.45
C SER A 65 -3.40 16.02 9.65
N PHE A 66 -2.93 15.64 10.83
CA PHE A 66 -3.08 16.46 12.04
C PHE A 66 -2.28 17.75 11.97
N MET A 67 -1.05 17.71 11.43
CA MET A 67 -0.25 18.91 11.24
C MET A 67 -0.90 19.90 10.26
N LYS A 68 -1.52 19.41 9.18
CA LYS A 68 -2.28 20.25 8.22
C LYS A 68 -3.53 20.86 8.85
N GLU A 69 -4.22 20.12 9.71
CA GLU A 69 -5.36 20.66 10.45
C GLU A 69 -4.93 21.80 11.38
N ILE A 70 -3.82 21.62 12.11
CA ILE A 70 -3.24 22.66 12.97
C ILE A 70 -2.79 23.87 12.15
N GLU A 71 -2.14 23.66 11.00
CA GLU A 71 -1.71 24.72 10.08
C GLU A 71 -2.92 25.55 9.60
N GLY A 72 -4.00 24.89 9.15
CA GLY A 72 -5.22 25.55 8.73
C GLY A 72 -5.91 26.33 9.87
N SER A 73 -5.96 25.77 11.08
CA SER A 73 -6.48 26.47 12.27
C SER A 73 -5.63 27.70 12.63
N ALA A 74 -4.30 27.59 12.52
CA ALA A 74 -3.38 28.70 12.77
C ALA A 74 -3.52 29.79 11.69
N GLU A 75 -3.80 29.41 10.44
CA GLU A 75 -4.09 30.35 9.36
C GLU A 75 -5.36 31.14 9.62
N LEU A 76 -6.44 30.48 10.05
CA LEU A 76 -7.68 31.15 10.45
C LEU A 76 -7.46 32.13 11.60
N TYR A 77 -6.70 31.71 12.63
CA TYR A 77 -6.33 32.58 13.74
C TYR A 77 -5.56 33.82 13.27
N ARG A 78 -4.59 33.64 12.37
CA ARG A 78 -3.79 34.73 11.79
C ARG A 78 -4.67 35.73 11.05
N LEU A 79 -5.60 35.24 10.24
CA LEU A 79 -6.51 36.06 9.43
C LEU A 79 -7.48 36.86 10.29
N GLU A 80 -8.06 36.24 11.32
CA GLU A 80 -9.03 36.92 12.18
C GLU A 80 -8.39 37.95 13.11
N ASN A 81 -7.21 37.64 13.66
CA ASN A 81 -6.54 38.51 14.63
C ASN A 81 -5.53 39.48 13.99
N SER A 82 -5.39 39.47 12.66
CA SER A 82 -4.46 40.34 11.91
C SER A 82 -3.07 40.36 12.54
N VAL A 83 -2.51 39.17 12.80
CA VAL A 83 -1.26 39.00 13.56
C VAL A 83 -0.11 39.74 12.87
N THR A 84 0.46 40.72 13.56
CA THR A 84 1.53 41.60 13.07
C THR A 84 2.94 41.17 13.51
N SER A 85 3.04 40.19 14.41
CA SER A 85 4.31 39.70 14.97
C SER A 85 4.39 38.17 14.88
N GLU A 86 5.61 37.62 14.84
CA GLU A 86 5.80 36.17 14.82
C GLU A 86 5.36 35.58 16.17
N ILE A 87 4.41 34.64 16.13
CA ILE A 87 3.92 33.93 17.31
C ILE A 87 4.44 32.50 17.24
N LYS A 88 5.32 32.15 18.19
CA LYS A 88 5.71 30.76 18.46
C LYS A 88 4.81 30.22 19.55
N MET A 89 4.10 29.13 19.25
CA MET A 89 3.32 28.42 20.27
C MET A 89 3.93 27.04 20.49
N GLU A 90 4.22 26.74 21.75
CA GLU A 90 4.76 25.43 22.17
C GLU A 90 3.72 24.31 22.10
N SER A 91 2.42 24.66 22.02
CA SER A 91 1.34 23.69 21.87
C SER A 91 0.15 24.28 21.09
N PRO A 92 -0.62 23.44 20.34
CA PRO A 92 -1.83 23.86 19.64
C PRO A 92 -3.04 24.03 20.57
N ARG A 93 -2.84 23.95 21.90
CA ARG A 93 -3.92 24.07 22.89
C ARG A 93 -4.59 25.43 22.86
N LEU A 94 -3.81 26.48 22.61
CA LEU A 94 -4.33 27.84 22.47
C LEU A 94 -5.34 27.93 21.31
N LEU A 95 -5.07 27.27 20.19
CA LEU A 95 -6.01 27.22 19.06
C LEU A 95 -7.30 26.48 19.40
N ASN A 96 -7.26 25.50 20.30
CA ASN A 96 -8.45 24.81 20.80
C ASN A 96 -9.25 25.67 21.79
N GLU A 97 -8.57 26.36 22.71
CA GLU A 97 -9.20 27.29 23.66
C GLU A 97 -9.92 28.43 22.93
N MET A 98 -9.32 28.92 21.83
CA MET A 98 -9.90 29.93 20.95
C MET A 98 -10.89 29.36 19.92
N LYS A 99 -11.19 28.06 19.97
CA LYS A 99 -12.15 27.35 19.11
C LYS A 99 -11.82 27.30 17.61
N TYR A 100 -10.57 27.55 17.22
CA TYR A 100 -10.09 27.33 15.85
C TYR A 100 -9.78 25.86 15.57
N LEU A 101 -9.51 25.09 16.62
CA LEU A 101 -9.26 23.66 16.56
C LEU A 101 -10.31 22.95 17.42
N LYS A 102 -10.95 21.89 16.90
CA LYS A 102 -12.01 21.18 17.65
C LYS A 102 -11.44 20.22 18.70
N LEU A 103 -10.28 19.64 18.43
CA LEU A 103 -9.63 18.67 19.29
C LEU A 103 -8.12 18.85 19.19
N VAL A 104 -7.45 18.87 20.35
CA VAL A 104 -5.99 18.81 20.40
C VAL A 104 -5.55 17.38 20.08
N THR A 105 -5.17 17.15 18.83
CA THR A 105 -4.62 15.87 18.39
C THR A 105 -3.14 15.77 18.73
N ARG A 106 -2.65 14.54 18.96
CA ARG A 106 -1.25 14.25 19.25
C ARG A 106 -0.70 13.23 18.26
N CYS A 107 0.62 13.16 18.17
CA CYS A 107 1.26 12.17 17.31
C CYS A 107 1.00 10.75 17.84
N SER A 108 0.58 9.83 16.96
CA SER A 108 0.35 8.43 17.34
C SER A 108 1.62 7.73 17.84
N MET A 109 2.79 8.20 17.39
CA MET A 109 4.11 7.68 17.79
C MET A 109 4.64 8.28 19.09
N ASN A 110 4.16 9.46 19.49
CA ASN A 110 4.57 10.14 20.72
C ASN A 110 3.39 10.92 21.29
N LYS A 111 2.75 10.33 22.31
CA LYS A 111 1.53 10.88 22.95
C LYS A 111 1.83 11.86 24.09
N ASP A 112 3.10 11.98 24.47
CA ASP A 112 3.54 12.76 25.63
C ASP A 112 3.98 14.17 25.24
N LYS A 113 4.32 14.40 23.96
CA LYS A 113 4.70 15.70 23.43
C LYS A 113 3.65 16.25 22.48
N ASP A 114 3.32 17.52 22.65
CA ASP A 114 2.42 18.26 21.76
C ASP A 114 3.20 18.76 20.51
N TYR A 115 2.48 19.15 19.46
CA TYR A 115 3.06 19.77 18.27
C TYR A 115 3.51 21.20 18.59
N THR A 116 4.56 21.67 17.91
CA THR A 116 4.98 23.07 18.00
C THR A 116 4.59 23.79 16.72
N LEU A 117 4.24 25.07 16.83
CA LEU A 117 3.81 25.86 15.69
C LEU A 117 4.47 27.23 15.69
N THR A 118 4.78 27.71 14.51
CA THR A 118 5.31 29.04 14.28
C THR A 118 4.43 29.75 13.26
N VAL A 119 3.71 30.78 13.72
CA VAL A 119 2.93 31.68 12.86
C VAL A 119 3.79 32.90 12.58
N PRO A 120 4.38 33.03 11.38
CA PRO A 120 5.21 34.19 11.08
C PRO A 120 4.36 35.45 10.82
N ALA A 121 4.97 36.61 11.01
CA ALA A 121 4.36 37.89 10.65
C ALA A 121 4.31 38.03 9.12
N GLY A 122 3.13 38.33 8.57
CA GLY A 122 2.94 38.59 7.14
C GLY A 122 2.52 37.35 6.32
N SER A 123 2.97 37.27 5.06
CA SER A 123 2.51 36.28 4.06
C SER A 123 3.34 34.99 3.99
N SER A 124 4.26 34.78 4.93
CA SER A 124 5.07 33.57 4.98
C SER A 124 4.25 32.34 5.39
N THR A 125 4.76 31.17 5.03
CA THR A 125 4.15 29.87 5.31
C THR A 125 4.18 29.58 6.80
N ILE A 126 3.05 29.15 7.36
CA ILE A 126 2.97 28.71 8.75
C ILE A 126 3.70 27.38 8.85
N GLU A 127 4.54 27.22 9.88
CA GLU A 127 5.30 25.99 10.06
C GLU A 127 4.80 25.25 11.30
N VAL A 128 4.44 23.98 11.10
CA VAL A 128 4.05 23.06 12.17
C VAL A 128 5.12 21.98 12.26
N GLU A 129 5.58 21.68 13.47
CA GLU A 129 6.62 20.68 13.72
C GLU A 129 6.12 19.60 14.68
N CYS A 130 6.32 18.35 14.26
CA CYS A 130 6.09 17.17 15.07
C CYS A 130 7.40 16.73 15.75
N PRO A 131 7.40 16.47 17.06
CA PRO A 131 8.60 16.05 17.79
C PRO A 131 9.17 14.69 17.34
N THR A 132 8.41 13.92 16.55
CA THR A 132 8.83 12.60 16.04
C THR A 132 9.10 12.60 14.55
N HIS A 133 8.31 13.34 13.76
CA HIS A 133 8.39 13.30 12.29
C HIS A 133 9.06 14.53 11.67
N GLY A 134 9.35 15.57 12.46
CA GLY A 134 9.94 16.82 12.00
C GLY A 134 8.91 17.82 11.46
N LYS A 135 9.37 18.75 10.63
CA LYS A 135 8.59 19.89 10.12
C LYS A 135 7.66 19.48 8.98
N LEU A 136 6.49 20.12 8.89
CA LEU A 136 5.51 19.81 7.86
C LEU A 136 6.07 20.01 6.44
N SER A 137 6.81 21.09 6.24
CA SER A 137 7.51 21.46 5.00
C SER A 137 8.43 20.35 4.48
N GLU A 138 9.15 19.68 5.38
CA GLU A 138 10.05 18.57 5.07
C GLU A 138 9.30 17.25 4.86
N VAL A 139 8.23 17.02 5.63
CA VAL A 139 7.51 15.75 5.62
C VAL A 139 6.61 15.62 4.40
N ASP A 140 5.95 16.70 3.95
CA ASP A 140 4.99 16.67 2.85
C ASP A 140 5.64 16.27 1.50
N THR A 141 6.91 16.66 1.30
CA THR A 141 7.69 16.28 0.11
C THR A 141 8.11 14.81 0.12
N THR A 142 8.44 14.25 1.29
CA THR A 142 8.86 12.83 1.41
C THR A 142 7.71 11.82 1.33
N GLY A 143 6.46 12.28 1.43
CA GLY A 143 5.26 11.43 1.37
C GLY A 143 4.89 10.97 -0.05
N LEU A 144 5.25 11.74 -1.07
CA LEU A 144 5.03 11.37 -2.48
C LEU A 144 5.95 10.22 -2.92
N GLU A 145 7.19 10.18 -2.46
CA GLU A 145 8.14 9.13 -2.87
C GLU A 145 7.87 7.78 -2.21
N LYS A 146 7.46 7.76 -0.93
CA LYS A 146 7.13 6.50 -0.22
C LYS A 146 5.71 6.00 -0.49
N GLY A 147 4.90 6.76 -1.22
CA GLY A 147 3.58 6.37 -1.74
C GLY A 147 3.65 5.52 -3.01
N ILE A 148 4.84 5.38 -3.62
CA ILE A 148 5.07 4.36 -4.64
C ILE A 148 5.09 3.03 -3.90
N ARG A 149 3.91 2.38 -3.82
CA ARG A 149 3.75 0.96 -3.49
C ARG A 149 4.98 0.22 -4.00
N LYS A 150 5.58 -0.68 -3.21
CA LYS A 150 6.32 -1.80 -3.79
C LYS A 150 5.31 -2.54 -4.69
N ARG A 151 5.19 -2.08 -5.94
CA ARG A 151 4.27 -2.61 -6.94
C ARG A 151 4.60 -4.08 -7.01
N SER A 152 3.57 -4.92 -6.92
CA SER A 152 3.77 -6.35 -7.06
C SER A 152 4.50 -6.61 -8.39
N PHE A 153 5.37 -7.61 -8.43
CA PHE A 153 6.19 -7.91 -9.62
C PHE A 153 5.35 -7.98 -10.92
N PHE A 154 4.11 -8.44 -10.81
CA PHE A 154 3.15 -8.47 -11.91
C PHE A 154 2.68 -7.08 -12.37
N GLU A 155 2.47 -6.13 -11.46
CA GLU A 155 2.02 -4.78 -11.79
C GLU A 155 3.12 -3.98 -12.52
N LYS A 156 4.40 -4.27 -12.25
CA LYS A 156 5.54 -3.78 -13.07
C LYS A 156 5.50 -4.34 -14.50
N LEU A 157 5.31 -5.65 -14.65
CA LEU A 157 5.28 -6.32 -15.95
C LEU A 157 4.14 -5.85 -16.86
N PHE A 158 2.96 -5.55 -16.30
CA PHE A 158 1.82 -5.08 -17.09
C PHE A 158 1.97 -3.62 -17.54
N LEU A 159 2.51 -2.74 -16.70
CA LEU A 159 2.64 -1.31 -17.04
C LEU A 159 3.81 -1.02 -17.98
N ASP A 160 4.93 -1.75 -17.89
CA ASP A 160 6.02 -1.62 -18.87
C ASP A 160 5.57 -2.05 -20.28
N LYS A 161 4.63 -2.99 -20.37
CA LYS A 161 4.06 -3.43 -21.65
C LYS A 161 3.03 -2.44 -22.23
N VAL A 162 2.39 -1.63 -21.38
CA VAL A 162 1.44 -0.57 -21.81
C VAL A 162 2.17 0.73 -22.14
N SER A 163 3.28 1.04 -21.46
CA SER A 163 4.11 2.22 -21.76
C SER A 163 5.01 2.05 -22.99
N SER A 164 5.13 0.84 -23.53
CA SER A 164 5.94 0.52 -24.72
C SER A 164 5.09 0.43 -26.01
N ARG A 165 3.99 1.19 -26.10
CA ARG A 165 3.24 1.42 -27.33
C ARG A 165 3.09 2.91 -27.60
#